data_AF-A0AAE4Q458-F1
#
_entry.id   AF-A0AAE4Q458-F1
#
_cell.length_a   1.000
_cell.length_b   1.000
_cell.length_c   1.000
_cell.angle_alpha   90.00
_cell.angle_beta   90.00
_cell.angle_gamma   90.00
#
_symmetry.space_group_name_H-M   'P 1'
#
loop_
_entity.id
_entity.type
_entity.pdbx_description
1 polymer ?
#
loop_
_entity_poly.entity_id
_entity_poly.type
_entity_poly.pdbx_seq_one_letter_code
_entity_poly.pdbx_strand_id
1 'polypeptide(L)'
;MTTQTILEVMMQDIVGDYDTPDFIDEWQWVKSISSFSHNENGDFGIWEFFVNVYKVQHSGDRIPEKLLPVFEEAIKAGHSFVWFHQGT
;
A
#
# COMPACT_ATOMS: atom_id res chain seq x y z
N MET A 1 16.24 -4.33 20.73
CA MET A 1 15.74 -3.45 19.65
C MET A 1 14.84 -4.32 18.79
N THR A 2 13.57 -3.97 18.62
CA THR A 2 12.68 -4.65 17.68
C THR A 2 13.03 -4.17 16.27
N THR A 3 13.47 -5.07 15.40
CA THR A 3 13.64 -4.77 13.98
C THR A 3 12.28 -4.49 13.38
N GLN A 4 12.07 -3.28 12.85
CA GLN A 4 10.87 -2.99 12.07
C GLN A 4 11.08 -3.55 10.66
N THR A 5 10.18 -4.44 10.24
CA THR A 5 10.18 -5.02 8.90
C THR A 5 9.10 -4.37 8.05
N ILE A 6 9.35 -4.33 6.74
CA ILE A 6 8.48 -3.73 5.73
C ILE A 6 8.05 -4.87 4.80
N LEU A 7 6.75 -4.97 4.52
CA LEU A 7 6.23 -5.85 3.47
C LEU A 7 6.20 -5.04 2.17
N GLU A 8 6.95 -5.46 1.17
CA GLU A 8 6.98 -4.85 -0.16
C GLU A 8 5.86 -5.44 -1.02
N VAL A 9 5.11 -4.57 -1.70
CA VAL A 9 3.95 -4.96 -2.52
C VAL A 9 3.94 -4.16 -3.81
N MET A 10 4.05 -4.87 -4.93
CA MET A 10 3.81 -4.31 -6.25
C MET A 10 2.30 -4.30 -6.51
N MET A 11 1.72 -3.13 -6.77
CA MET A 11 0.27 -3.01 -6.93
C MET A 11 -0.24 -3.82 -8.13
N GLN A 12 0.54 -3.95 -9.20
CA GLN A 12 0.20 -4.77 -10.37
C GLN A 12 -0.03 -6.24 -10.02
N ASP A 13 0.68 -6.78 -9.02
CA ASP A 13 0.48 -8.17 -8.57
C ASP A 13 -0.88 -8.35 -7.87
N ILE A 14 -1.49 -7.25 -7.41
CA ILE A 14 -2.77 -7.25 -6.70
C ILE A 14 -3.95 -6.96 -7.65
N VAL A 15 -3.83 -5.90 -8.45
CA VAL A 15 -4.96 -5.38 -9.25
C VAL A 15 -4.86 -5.71 -10.73
N GLY A 16 -3.75 -6.29 -11.18
CA GLY A 16 -3.39 -6.45 -12.59
C GLY A 16 -2.75 -5.20 -13.19
N ASP A 17 -2.42 -5.25 -14.48
CA ASP A 17 -1.88 -4.11 -15.21
C ASP A 17 -2.90 -2.98 -15.35
N TYR A 18 -2.43 -1.74 -15.29
CA TYR A 18 -3.24 -0.53 -15.45
C TYR A 18 -2.42 0.59 -16.09
N ASP A 19 -3.11 1.51 -16.77
CA ASP A 19 -2.47 2.65 -17.44
C ASP A 19 -2.30 3.85 -16.50
N THR A 20 -3.25 4.09 -15.60
CA THR A 20 -3.25 5.28 -14.73
C THR A 20 -3.64 4.91 -13.30
N PRO A 21 -2.71 5.01 -12.34
CA PRO A 21 -2.97 4.72 -10.92
C PRO A 21 -4.16 5.47 -10.33
N ASP A 22 -4.42 6.70 -10.79
CA ASP A 22 -5.52 7.53 -10.31
C ASP A 22 -6.91 6.90 -10.49
N PHE A 23 -7.06 5.95 -11.43
CA PHE A 23 -8.31 5.26 -11.70
C PHE A 23 -8.46 3.92 -10.97
N ILE A 24 -7.50 3.56 -10.12
CA ILE A 24 -7.51 2.31 -9.36
C ILE A 24 -7.97 2.60 -7.93
N ASP A 25 -9.09 1.99 -7.53
CA ASP A 25 -9.70 2.18 -6.21
C ASP A 25 -8.74 1.79 -5.08
N GLU A 26 -7.96 0.73 -5.25
CA GLU A 26 -6.95 0.30 -4.31
C GLU A 26 -5.86 1.36 -4.11
N TRP A 27 -5.43 2.05 -5.18
CA TRP A 27 -4.48 3.16 -5.08
C TRP A 27 -5.07 4.35 -4.34
N GLN A 28 -6.32 4.70 -4.62
CA GLN A 28 -7.00 5.80 -3.92
C GLN A 28 -7.14 5.51 -2.43
N TRP A 29 -7.47 4.28 -2.09
CA TRP A 29 -7.55 3.85 -0.71
C TRP A 29 -6.18 3.92 -0.03
N VAL A 30 -5.13 3.34 -0.64
CA VAL A 30 -3.75 3.38 -0.11
C VAL A 30 -3.29 4.82 0.09
N LYS A 31 -3.52 5.71 -0.89
CA LYS A 31 -3.19 7.15 -0.80
C LYS A 31 -3.87 7.79 0.39
N SER A 32 -5.16 7.53 0.60
CA SER A 32 -5.97 8.13 1.67
C SER A 32 -5.51 7.76 3.08
N ILE A 33 -4.92 6.58 3.27
CA ILE A 33 -4.51 6.08 4.59
C ILE A 33 -2.99 6.10 4.81
N SER A 34 -2.21 6.33 3.77
CA SER A 34 -0.74 6.35 3.81
C SER A 34 -0.21 7.31 4.88
N SER A 35 0.91 6.92 5.49
CA SER A 35 1.66 7.77 6.44
C SER A 35 2.77 8.57 5.75
N PHE A 36 3.19 8.09 4.57
CA PHE A 36 4.15 8.76 3.70
C PHE A 36 3.79 8.44 2.25
N SER A 37 3.92 9.43 1.39
CA SER A 37 3.73 9.30 -0.05
C SER A 37 4.92 9.89 -0.80
N HIS A 38 5.36 9.16 -1.82
CA HIS A 38 6.25 9.65 -2.86
C HIS A 38 5.51 9.44 -4.19
N ASN A 39 4.79 10.49 -4.57
CA ASN A 39 3.95 10.54 -5.75
C ASN A 39 4.18 11.86 -6.48
N GLU A 40 4.00 11.86 -7.81
CA GLU A 40 4.06 13.06 -8.66
C GLU A 40 5.47 13.67 -8.79
N ASN A 41 6.32 13.07 -9.63
CA ASN A 41 7.66 13.62 -9.92
C ASN A 41 7.66 14.57 -11.13
N GLY A 42 6.56 15.31 -11.36
CA GLY A 42 6.36 16.16 -12.54
C GLY A 42 6.00 15.41 -13.83
N ASP A 43 6.28 14.12 -13.91
CA ASP A 43 5.79 13.15 -14.90
C ASP A 43 5.11 11.97 -14.18
N PHE A 44 4.19 11.29 -14.88
CA PHE A 44 3.35 10.17 -14.41
C PHE A 44 4.14 8.88 -14.04
N GLY A 45 5.25 8.98 -13.30
CA GLY A 45 6.22 7.88 -13.16
C GLY A 45 6.22 7.14 -11.83
N ILE A 46 6.06 7.85 -10.70
CA ILE A 46 6.33 7.26 -9.37
C ILE A 46 5.07 7.29 -8.51
N TRP A 47 4.69 6.11 -8.02
CA TRP A 47 3.59 5.88 -7.10
C TRP A 47 4.05 4.94 -6.00
N GLU A 48 4.53 5.52 -4.90
CA GLU A 48 5.05 4.79 -3.76
C GLU A 48 4.42 5.31 -2.46
N PHE A 49 3.90 4.40 -1.64
CA PHE A 49 3.17 4.75 -0.42
C PHE A 49 3.53 3.78 0.70
N PHE A 50 3.80 4.33 1.87
CA PHE A 50 4.01 3.54 3.08
C PHE A 50 2.76 3.63 3.95
N VAL A 51 2.21 2.46 4.26
CA VAL A 51 1.02 2.30 5.10
C VAL A 51 1.44 1.65 6.41
N ASN A 52 1.11 2.30 7.53
CA ASN A 52 1.33 1.75 8.86
C ASN A 52 0.31 0.65 9.17
N VAL A 53 0.78 -0.58 9.46
CA VAL A 53 -0.09 -1.75 9.70
C VAL A 53 -0.95 -1.57 10.95
N TYR A 54 -0.39 -0.99 12.01
CA TYR A 54 -1.13 -0.74 13.24
C TYR A 54 -2.32 0.21 13.02
N LYS A 55 -2.13 1.26 12.21
CA LYS A 55 -3.21 2.19 11.83
C LYS A 55 -4.35 1.43 11.12
N VAL A 56 -4.04 0.60 10.14
CA VAL A 56 -5.04 -0.18 9.39
C VAL A 56 -5.82 -1.12 10.30
N GLN A 57 -5.14 -1.80 11.22
CA GLN A 57 -5.78 -2.72 12.16
C GLN A 57 -6.78 -2.03 13.12
N HIS A 58 -6.59 -0.73 13.39
CA HIS A 58 -7.35 0.00 14.40
C HIS A 58 -8.21 1.16 13.85
N SER A 59 -8.14 1.47 12.55
CA SER A 59 -8.91 2.59 11.99
C SER A 59 -10.40 2.27 11.83
N GLY A 60 -10.76 1.00 11.68
CA GLY A 60 -12.11 0.57 11.37
C GLY A 60 -12.53 0.87 9.92
N ASP A 61 -11.60 1.34 9.08
CA ASP A 61 -11.85 1.58 7.67
C ASP A 61 -12.12 0.27 6.93
N ARG A 62 -13.02 0.31 5.96
CA ARG A 62 -13.24 -0.84 5.07
C ARG A 62 -12.04 -0.95 4.12
N ILE A 63 -11.22 -1.99 4.32
CA ILE A 63 -10.12 -2.35 3.42
C ILE A 63 -10.70 -2.90 2.11
N PRO A 64 -10.22 -2.48 0.93
CA PRO A 64 -10.56 -3.10 -0.35
C PRO A 64 -10.26 -4.60 -0.35
N GLU A 65 -11.16 -5.40 -0.94
CA GLU A 65 -11.09 -6.87 -0.87
C GLU A 65 -9.77 -7.43 -1.40
N LYS A 66 -9.20 -6.84 -2.45
CA LYS A 66 -7.91 -7.27 -3.00
C LYS A 66 -6.71 -6.95 -2.11
N LEU A 67 -6.81 -5.94 -1.24
CA LEU A 67 -5.75 -5.56 -0.30
C LEU A 67 -5.84 -6.30 1.03
N LEU A 68 -6.98 -6.93 1.33
CA LEU A 68 -7.17 -7.63 2.61
C LEU A 68 -6.11 -8.72 2.84
N PRO A 69 -5.77 -9.60 1.87
CA PRO A 69 -4.75 -10.63 2.08
C PRO A 69 -3.37 -10.06 2.40
N VAL A 70 -3.03 -8.91 1.80
CA VAL A 70 -1.76 -8.20 2.04
C VAL A 70 -1.65 -7.77 3.51
N PHE A 71 -2.70 -7.16 4.06
CA PHE A 71 -2.68 -6.73 5.46
C PHE A 71 -2.79 -7.89 6.44
N GLU A 72 -3.53 -8.95 6.10
CA GLU A 72 -3.55 -10.17 6.90
C GLU A 72 -2.15 -10.81 7.00
N GLU A 73 -1.42 -10.87 5.88
CA GLU A 73 -0.02 -11.32 5.86
C GLU A 73 0.87 -10.41 6.69
N ALA A 74 0.80 -9.09 6.45
CA ALA A 74 1.61 -8.10 7.16
C ALA A 74 1.43 -8.21 8.69
N ILE A 75 0.18 -8.33 9.15
CA ILE A 75 -0.16 -8.51 10.57
C ILE A 75 0.38 -9.83 11.09
N LYS A 76 0.15 -10.93 10.38
CA LYS A 76 0.57 -12.28 10.79
C LYS A 76 2.09 -12.41 10.90
N ALA A 77 2.83 -11.79 9.97
CA ALA A 77 4.29 -11.80 9.96
C ALA A 77 4.92 -10.67 10.80
N GLY A 78 4.12 -9.80 11.40
CA GLY A 78 4.57 -8.76 12.33
C GLY A 78 5.27 -7.57 11.65
N HIS A 79 4.94 -7.28 10.39
CA HIS A 79 5.44 -6.09 9.69
C HIS A 79 4.87 -4.81 10.29
N SER A 80 5.72 -3.78 10.38
CA SER A 80 5.30 -2.46 10.88
C SER A 80 4.69 -1.60 9.78
N PHE A 81 5.14 -1.81 8.54
CA PHE A 81 4.70 -1.08 7.36
C PHE A 81 4.47 -2.02 6.18
N VAL A 82 3.54 -1.62 5.32
CA VAL A 82 3.42 -2.11 3.95
C VAL A 82 3.88 -0.99 3.02
N TRP A 83 4.80 -1.30 2.12
CA TRP A 83 5.24 -0.41 1.06
C TRP A 83 4.57 -0.85 -0.24
N PHE A 84 3.62 -0.03 -0.69
CA PHE A 84 3.01 -0.19 -2.00
C PHE A 84 3.81 0.61 -3.01
N HIS A 85 4.16 -0.03 -4.13
CA HIS A 85 4.79 0.62 -5.26
C HIS A 85 4.22 0.09 -6.57
N GLN A 86 4.54 0.76 -7.67
CA GLN A 86 4.34 0.23 -9.01
C GLN A 86 5.68 -0.16 -9.62
N GLY A 87 5.69 -1.15 -10.52
CA GLY A 87 6.86 -1.43 -11.36
C GLY A 87 7.20 -0.19 -12.20
N THR A 88 8.45 0.26 -12.12
CA THR A 88 9.02 1.32 -12.97
C THR A 88 9.45 0.80 -14.32
#